data_AF-W1X9A2-F1
#
_entry.id   AF-W1X9A2-F1
#
_cell.length_a   1.000
_cell.length_b   1.000
_cell.length_c   1.000
_cell.angle_alpha   90.00
_cell.angle_beta   90.00
_cell.angle_gamma   90.00
#
_symmetry.space_group_name_H-M   'P 1'
#
loop_
_entity.id
_entity.type
_entity.pdbx_description
1 polymer ?
#
loop_
_entity_poly.entity_id
_entity_poly.type
_entity_poly.pdbx_seq_one_letter_code
_entity_poly.pdbx_strand_id
1 'polypeptide(L)'
;VWKWFSRDQGGDVIALVETIKEINFNQAIDYLNDGVFKTFDYSGKQEKQEPFRYLMEKYEHPDFEIARNYLKNERGLSDETINFFLTSGKMAEATRK
;
A
#
# COMPACT_ATOMS: atom_id res chain seq x y z
N VAL A 1 18.83 5.73 -3.71
CA VAL A 1 19.12 4.48 -4.46
C VAL A 1 17.80 3.90 -4.92
N TRP A 2 17.71 3.41 -6.16
CA TRP A 2 16.49 2.81 -6.72
C TRP A 2 16.73 1.33 -7.06
N LYS A 3 15.65 0.57 -7.20
CA LYS A 3 15.68 -0.84 -7.60
C LYS A 3 14.47 -1.17 -8.47
N TRP A 4 14.71 -1.89 -9.56
CA TRP A 4 13.70 -2.52 -10.40
C TRP A 4 13.82 -4.03 -10.27
N PHE A 5 13.01 -4.60 -9.36
CA PHE A 5 13.12 -6.01 -8.98
C PHE A 5 12.89 -7.00 -10.13
N SER A 6 11.96 -6.73 -11.06
CA SER A 6 11.72 -7.65 -12.18
C SER A 6 12.81 -7.65 -13.26
N ARG A 7 13.72 -6.66 -13.25
CA ARG A 7 14.87 -6.61 -14.17
C ARG A 7 16.21 -6.81 -13.46
N ASP A 8 16.18 -7.00 -12.14
CA ASP A 8 17.34 -7.00 -11.25
C ASP A 8 18.26 -5.75 -11.36
N GLN A 9 17.76 -4.65 -11.93
CA GLN A 9 18.51 -3.40 -12.10
C GLN A 9 18.36 -2.47 -10.90
N GLY A 10 19.33 -1.59 -10.69
CA GLY A 10 19.29 -0.58 -9.64
C GLY A 10 20.57 0.24 -9.59
N GLY A 11 20.62 1.21 -8.67
CA GLY A 11 21.78 2.06 -8.50
C GLY A 11 21.46 3.43 -7.93
N ASP A 12 22.34 4.38 -8.20
CA ASP A 12 22.15 5.79 -7.86
C ASP A 12 21.25 6.52 -8.88
N VAL A 13 21.15 7.84 -8.71
CA VAL A 13 20.29 8.67 -9.56
C VAL A 13 20.84 8.78 -10.99
N ILE A 14 22.15 8.67 -11.19
CA ILE A 14 22.77 8.70 -12.52
C ILE A 14 22.41 7.42 -13.26
N ALA A 15 22.59 6.27 -12.62
CA ALA A 15 22.19 4.98 -13.17
C ALA A 15 20.68 4.92 -13.48
N LEU A 16 19.84 5.62 -12.70
CA LEU A 16 18.42 5.75 -12.99
C LEU A 16 18.18 6.49 -14.32
N VAL A 17 18.86 7.63 -14.51
CA VAL A 17 18.73 8.43 -15.73
C VAL A 17 19.23 7.66 -16.93
N GLU A 18 20.42 7.05 -16.86
CA GLU A 18 20.96 6.19 -17.93
C GLU A 18 19.96 5.10 -18.31
N THR A 19 19.36 4.42 -17.32
CA THR A 19 18.41 3.32 -17.55
C THR A 19 17.09 3.78 -18.18
N ILE A 20 16.51 4.88 -17.70
CA ILE A 20 15.18 5.34 -18.15
C ILE A 20 15.26 6.11 -19.47
N LYS A 21 16.36 6.83 -19.71
CA LYS A 21 16.57 7.62 -20.93
C LYS A 21 17.36 6.89 -22.00
N GLU A 22 17.95 5.73 -21.68
CA GLU A 22 18.81 4.95 -22.57
C GLU A 22 20.00 5.77 -23.10
N ILE A 23 20.62 6.55 -22.22
CA ILE A 23 21.78 7.41 -22.51
C ILE A 23 23.00 7.01 -21.69
N ASN A 24 24.19 7.48 -22.09
CA ASN A 24 25.42 7.20 -21.36
C ASN A 24 25.65 8.16 -20.19
N PHE A 25 26.64 7.84 -19.35
CA PHE A 25 27.00 8.58 -18.14
C PHE A 25 27.15 10.09 -18.36
N ASN A 26 27.93 10.51 -19.35
CA ASN A 26 28.17 11.94 -19.59
C ASN A 26 26.85 12.65 -19.96
N GLN A 27 26.04 12.03 -20.80
CA GLN A 27 24.72 12.57 -21.17
C GLN A 27 23.76 12.59 -19.98
N ALA A 28 23.85 11.62 -19.07
CA ALA A 28 23.06 11.60 -17.85
C ALA A 28 23.47 12.72 -16.88
N ILE A 29 24.77 13.04 -16.79
CA ILE A 29 25.27 14.20 -16.05
C ILE A 29 24.75 15.51 -16.66
N ASP A 30 24.88 15.69 -17.97
CA ASP A 30 24.37 16.87 -18.67
C ASP A 30 22.86 17.02 -18.45
N TYR A 31 22.11 15.92 -18.54
CA TYR A 31 20.67 15.90 -18.27
C TYR A 31 20.32 16.33 -16.84
N LEU A 32 21.09 15.87 -15.84
CA LEU A 32 20.86 16.21 -14.44
C LEU A 32 21.22 17.66 -14.11
N ASN A 33 22.26 18.21 -14.75
CA ASN A 33 22.72 19.58 -14.51
C ASN A 33 21.86 20.62 -15.23
N ASP A 34 21.55 20.39 -16.51
CA ASP A 34 20.98 21.40 -17.40
C ASP A 34 19.52 21.09 -17.82
N GLY A 35 18.97 19.97 -17.34
CA GLY A 35 17.62 19.54 -17.66
C GLY A 35 16.56 20.50 -17.11
N VAL A 36 15.52 20.77 -17.92
CA VAL A 36 14.30 21.41 -17.45
C VAL A 36 13.34 20.33 -16.94
N PHE A 37 13.21 20.23 -15.63
CA PHE A 37 12.34 19.24 -15.00
C PHE A 37 10.94 19.83 -14.77
N LYS A 38 9.91 19.02 -15.05
CA LYS A 38 8.57 19.36 -14.59
C LYS A 38 8.57 19.32 -13.06
N THR A 39 8.33 20.48 -12.44
CA THR A 39 8.01 20.52 -11.01
C THR A 39 6.67 19.84 -10.81
N PHE A 40 6.57 18.97 -9.81
CA PHE A 40 5.29 18.40 -9.43
C PHE A 40 4.37 19.54 -8.99
N ASP A 41 3.32 19.78 -9.76
CA ASP A 41 2.34 20.81 -9.47
C ASP A 41 1.27 20.24 -8.53
N TYR A 42 1.43 20.51 -7.22
CA TYR A 42 0.43 20.17 -6.20
C TYR A 42 -0.93 20.86 -6.41
N SER A 43 -1.03 21.87 -7.29
CA SER A 43 -2.27 22.61 -7.55
C SER A 43 -3.26 21.84 -8.44
N GLY A 44 -2.76 20.83 -9.18
CA GLY A 44 -3.59 19.87 -9.88
C GLY A 44 -4.27 18.93 -8.90
N LYS A 45 -5.43 19.36 -8.37
CA LYS A 45 -6.38 18.60 -7.54
C LYS A 45 -5.83 17.23 -7.14
N GLN A 46 -5.26 17.11 -5.94
CA GLN A 46 -5.22 15.81 -5.27
C GLN A 46 -6.61 15.20 -5.49
N GLU A 47 -6.68 14.09 -6.23
CA GLU A 47 -7.93 13.35 -6.34
C GLU A 47 -8.43 13.22 -4.92
N LYS A 48 -9.61 13.80 -4.63
CA LYS A 48 -10.17 13.74 -3.29
C LYS A 48 -10.21 12.27 -2.95
N GLN A 49 -9.41 11.86 -1.97
CA GLN A 49 -9.42 10.47 -1.54
C GLN A 49 -10.87 10.12 -1.23
N GLU A 50 -11.40 9.12 -1.92
CA GLU A 50 -12.75 8.69 -1.65
C GLU A 50 -12.82 8.23 -0.19
N PRO A 51 -13.91 8.53 0.53
CA PRO A 51 -14.09 8.00 1.87
C PRO A 51 -14.06 6.48 1.81
N PHE A 52 -13.59 5.85 2.89
CA PHE A 52 -13.64 4.39 3.01
C PHE A 52 -15.08 3.88 2.85
N ARG A 53 -15.26 2.86 2.01
CA ARG A 53 -16.56 2.20 1.79
C ARG A 53 -16.46 0.74 2.19
N TYR A 54 -17.21 0.36 3.21
CA TYR A 54 -17.24 -1.02 3.67
C TYR A 54 -18.26 -1.86 2.90
N LEU A 55 -17.85 -2.39 1.75
CA LEU A 55 -18.76 -3.10 0.83
C LEU A 55 -19.32 -4.42 1.37
N MET A 56 -18.70 -4.97 2.41
CA MET A 56 -19.08 -6.26 3.00
C MET A 56 -20.06 -6.13 4.17
N GLU A 57 -20.42 -4.92 4.58
CA GLU A 57 -21.34 -4.65 5.70
C GLU A 57 -22.63 -5.48 5.63
N LYS A 58 -23.24 -5.57 4.44
CA LYS A 58 -24.48 -6.34 4.20
C LYS A 58 -24.32 -7.87 4.27
N TYR A 59 -23.09 -8.37 4.35
CA TYR A 59 -22.75 -9.78 4.43
C TYR A 59 -22.11 -10.16 5.76
N GLU A 60 -22.16 -9.26 6.75
CA GLU A 60 -21.67 -9.57 8.07
C GLU A 60 -22.49 -10.64 8.77
N HIS A 61 -21.80 -11.50 9.49
CA HIS A 61 -22.41 -12.46 10.40
C HIS A 61 -22.72 -11.76 11.73
N PRO A 62 -23.95 -11.91 12.26
CA PRO A 62 -24.37 -11.21 13.46
C PRO A 62 -23.72 -11.73 14.75
N ASP A 63 -23.17 -12.95 14.74
CA ASP A 63 -22.71 -13.67 15.94
C ASP A 63 -21.18 -13.75 16.09
N PHE A 64 -20.40 -13.45 15.04
CA PHE A 64 -18.92 -13.43 15.04
C PHE A 64 -18.28 -14.76 15.51
N GLU A 65 -19.03 -15.87 15.44
CA GLU A 65 -18.62 -17.14 16.05
C GLU A 65 -17.48 -17.80 15.28
N ILE A 66 -17.46 -17.72 13.95
CA ILE A 66 -16.41 -18.35 13.13
C ILE A 66 -15.08 -17.64 13.35
N ALA A 67 -15.09 -16.30 13.32
CA ALA A 67 -13.91 -15.49 13.58
C ALA A 67 -13.41 -15.67 15.01
N ARG A 68 -14.30 -15.71 16.01
CA ARG A 68 -13.93 -16.02 17.40
C ARG A 68 -13.25 -17.38 17.52
N ASN A 69 -13.85 -18.42 16.94
CA ASN A 69 -13.30 -19.77 16.97
C ASN A 69 -11.91 -19.84 16.33
N TYR A 70 -11.74 -19.23 15.15
CA TYR A 70 -10.46 -19.15 14.46
C TYR A 70 -9.39 -18.40 15.27
N LEU A 71 -9.73 -17.21 15.78
CA LEU A 71 -8.81 -16.37 16.55
C LEU A 71 -8.37 -17.05 17.85
N LYS A 72 -9.27 -17.77 18.51
CA LYS A 72 -8.98 -18.49 19.75
C LYS A 72 -8.17 -19.76 19.50
N ASN A 73 -8.67 -20.64 18.63
CA ASN A 73 -8.16 -22.00 18.51
C ASN A 73 -6.99 -22.13 17.52
N GLU A 74 -6.96 -21.31 16.47
CA GLU A 74 -5.88 -21.37 15.46
C GLU A 74 -4.83 -20.29 15.67
N ARG A 75 -5.24 -19.11 16.17
CA ARG A 75 -4.31 -17.99 16.42
C ARG A 75 -3.90 -17.86 17.88
N GLY A 76 -4.50 -18.63 18.79
CA GLY A 76 -4.11 -18.68 20.20
C GLY A 76 -4.42 -17.41 20.99
N LEU A 77 -5.37 -16.59 20.53
CA LEU A 77 -5.75 -15.36 21.23
C LEU A 77 -6.65 -15.67 22.45
N SER A 78 -6.44 -14.93 23.54
CA SER A 78 -7.29 -15.02 24.72
C SER A 78 -8.68 -14.44 24.46
N ASP A 79 -9.69 -14.95 25.18
CA ASP A 79 -11.05 -14.40 25.12
C ASP A 79 -11.08 -12.91 25.48
N GLU A 80 -10.24 -12.47 26.42
CA GLU A 80 -10.08 -11.06 26.79
C GLU A 80 -9.64 -10.21 25.60
N THR A 81 -8.61 -10.64 24.86
CA THR A 81 -8.10 -9.92 23.68
C THR A 81 -9.18 -9.84 22.59
N ILE A 82 -9.86 -10.95 22.32
CA ILE A 82 -10.92 -11.00 21.31
C ILE A 82 -12.07 -10.06 21.71
N ASN A 83 -12.51 -10.10 22.97
CA ASN A 83 -13.59 -9.25 23.47
C ASN A 83 -13.23 -7.77 23.46
N PHE A 84 -11.98 -7.42 23.80
CA PHE A 84 -11.48 -6.05 23.76
C PHE A 84 -11.62 -5.44 22.36
N PHE A 85 -11.15 -6.13 21.32
CA PHE A 85 -11.26 -5.62 19.95
C PHE A 85 -12.70 -5.63 19.42
N LEU A 86 -13.52 -6.61 19.80
CA LEU A 86 -14.90 -6.73 19.34
C LEU A 86 -15.76 -5.59 19.91
N THR A 87 -15.65 -5.35 21.22
CA THR A 87 -16.36 -4.25 21.90
C THR A 87 -15.91 -2.86 21.45
N SER A 88 -14.67 -2.73 20.95
CA SER A 88 -14.17 -1.49 20.36
C SER A 88 -14.72 -1.19 18.95
N GLY A 89 -15.52 -2.10 18.37
CA GLY A 89 -16.07 -1.96 17.02
C GLY A 89 -15.04 -2.10 15.90
N LYS A 90 -13.87 -2.71 16.19
CA LYS A 90 -12.74 -2.81 15.25
C LYS A 90 -12.64 -4.17 14.55
N MET A 91 -13.61 -5.06 14.77
CA MET A 91 -13.65 -6.38 14.14
C MET A 91 -15.00 -6.60 13.48
N ALA A 92 -14.93 -7.31 12.37
CA ALA A 92 -16.06 -7.70 11.56
C ALA A 92 -15.80 -9.08 10.97
N GLU A 93 -16.85 -9.87 10.83
CA GLU A 93 -16.81 -11.16 10.15
C GLU A 93 -17.85 -11.14 9.02
N ALA A 94 -17.42 -11.35 7.78
CA ALA A 94 -18.31 -11.37 6.62
C ALA A 94 -17.92 -12.49 5.66
N THR A 95 -18.90 -13.10 4.99
CA THR A 95 -18.66 -14.05 3.92
C THR A 95 -19.13 -13.48 2.59
N ARG A 96 -18.21 -13.39 1.63
CA ARG A 96 -18.54 -12.93 0.27
C ARG A 96 -19.46 -13.96 -0.41
N LYS A 97 -20.65 -13.52 -0.81
CA LYS A 97 -21.57 -14.30 -1.68
C LYS A 97 -21.18 -14.19 -3.15
#